data_AF-A0A7C6HW14-F1
#
_entry.id   AF-A0A7C6HW14-F1
#
_cell.length_a   1.000
_cell.length_b   1.000
_cell.length_c   1.000
_cell.angle_alpha   90.00
_cell.angle_beta   90.00
_cell.angle_gamma   90.00
#
_symmetry.space_group_name_H-M   'P 1'
#
loop_
_entity.id
_entity.type
_entity.pdbx_description
1 polymer ?
#
loop_
_entity_poly.entity_id
_entity_poly.type
_entity_poly.pdbx_seq_one_letter_code
_entity_poly.pdbx_strand_id
1 'polypeptide(L)'
;MWKTIFEFSKTIIIALIIALLITTFIKPTLVKGYSMYPTIEPYNYLIVNRIPYITGKPSHGDIIVFKAHVYSDTGEEKDLIKRIIGVEGDVIEIKDGVV
;
A
#
# COMPACT_ATOMS: atom_id res chain seq x y z
N MET A 1 43.82 -8.07 6.65
CA MET A 1 42.69 -9.03 6.65
C MET A 1 41.58 -8.62 7.62
N TRP A 2 41.81 -8.60 8.95
CA TRP A 2 40.76 -8.37 9.95
C TRP A 2 40.08 -6.99 9.88
N LYS A 3 40.85 -5.92 9.66
CA LYS A 3 40.31 -4.56 9.47
C LYS A 3 39.39 -4.46 8.25
N THR A 4 39.80 -5.09 7.14
CA THR A 4 39.01 -5.14 5.90
C THR A 4 37.68 -5.86 6.12
N ILE A 5 37.69 -7.00 6.82
CA ILE A 5 36.46 -7.76 7.13
C ILE A 5 35.50 -6.93 8.00
N PHE A 6 36.01 -6.12 8.92
CA PHE A 6 35.20 -5.25 9.79
C PHE A 6 34.55 -4.08 9.04
N GLU A 7 35.25 -3.50 8.05
CA GLU A 7 34.68 -2.45 7.19
C GLU A 7 33.58 -3.00 6.26
N PHE A 8 33.81 -4.19 5.70
CA PHE A 8 32.80 -4.87 4.88
C PHE A 8 31.56 -5.25 5.70
N SER A 9 31.74 -5.77 6.92
CA SER A 9 30.61 -6.14 7.79
C SER A 9 29.74 -4.92 8.14
N LYS A 10 30.35 -3.77 8.46
CA LYS A 10 29.63 -2.53 8.74
C LYS A 10 28.80 -2.08 7.54
N THR A 11 29.36 -2.16 6.34
CA THR A 11 28.67 -1.81 5.09
C THR A 11 27.48 -2.73 4.84
N ILE A 12 27.66 -4.05 5.02
CA ILE A 12 26.59 -5.04 4.86
C ILE A 12 25.46 -4.79 5.86
N ILE A 13 25.78 -4.52 7.12
CA ILE A 13 24.78 -4.24 8.16
C ILE A 13 23.95 -2.99 7.80
N ILE A 14 24.60 -1.92 7.35
CA ILE A 14 23.91 -0.69 6.93
C ILE A 14 22.99 -0.97 5.74
N ALA A 15 23.48 -1.70 4.73
CA ALA A 15 22.67 -2.07 3.56
C ALA A 15 21.44 -2.90 3.95
N LEU A 16 21.60 -3.86 4.87
CA LEU A 16 20.49 -4.68 5.38
C LEU A 16 19.46 -3.83 6.13
N ILE A 17 19.90 -2.89 6.97
CA ILE A 17 19.00 -1.98 7.68
C ILE A 17 18.19 -1.13 6.69
N ILE A 18 18.86 -0.57 5.67
CA ILE A 18 18.17 0.23 4.64
C ILE A 18 17.16 -0.63 3.87
N ALA A 19 17.57 -1.83 3.42
CA ALA A 19 16.69 -2.74 2.72
C ALA A 19 15.47 -3.14 3.56
N LEU A 20 15.67 -3.42 4.85
CA LEU A 20 14.59 -3.74 5.78
C LEU A 20 13.62 -2.57 5.94
N LEU A 21 14.12 -1.34 6.12
CA LEU A 21 13.28 -0.15 6.21
C LEU A 21 12.44 0.06 4.94
N ILE A 22 13.07 -0.01 3.77
CA ILE A 22 12.37 0.16 2.49
C ILE A 22 11.29 -0.90 2.32
N THR A 23 11.63 -2.18 2.47
CA THR A 23 10.71 -3.30 2.23
C THR A 23 9.58 -3.39 3.26
N THR A 24 9.79 -2.88 4.47
CA THR A 24 8.76 -2.85 5.52
C THR A 24 7.67 -1.82 5.21
N PHE A 25 8.06 -0.62 4.77
CA PHE A 25 7.13 0.51 4.59
C PHE A 25 6.64 0.70 3.16
N ILE A 26 7.40 0.21 2.17
CA ILE A 26 7.14 0.39 0.74
C ILE A 26 6.83 -0.95 0.10
N LYS A 27 5.60 -1.11 -0.41
CA LYS A 27 5.18 -2.28 -1.20
C LYS A 27 4.83 -1.83 -2.62
N PRO A 28 5.64 -2.20 -3.64
CA PRO A 28 5.23 -2.08 -5.03
C PRO A 28 4.00 -2.96 -5.28
N THR A 29 2.93 -2.39 -5.84
CA THR A 29 1.67 -3.09 -6.10
C THR A 29 1.26 -2.87 -7.54
N LEU A 30 1.10 -3.96 -8.30
CA LEU A 30 0.61 -3.92 -9.67
C LEU A 30 -0.91 -3.77 -9.68
N VAL A 31 -1.42 -2.77 -10.39
CA VAL A 31 -2.86 -2.54 -10.52
C VAL A 31 -3.45 -3.55 -11.51
N LYS A 32 -4.37 -4.38 -11.02
CA LYS A 32 -5.14 -5.33 -11.83
C LYS A 32 -6.59 -4.89 -11.88
N GLY A 33 -7.02 -4.33 -13.02
CA GLY A 33 -8.39 -3.90 -13.27
C GLY A 33 -8.57 -2.40 -13.48
N TYR A 34 -9.80 -1.99 -13.80
CA TYR A 34 -10.13 -0.65 -14.29
C TYR A 34 -10.96 0.20 -13.31
N SER A 35 -11.27 -0.31 -12.12
CA SER A 35 -12.25 0.34 -11.23
C SER A 35 -11.83 1.70 -10.67
N MET A 36 -10.54 2.04 -10.78
CA MET A 36 -10.00 3.33 -10.37
C MET A 36 -9.65 4.21 -11.57
N TYR A 37 -9.96 3.79 -12.80
CA TYR A 37 -9.80 4.62 -14.00
C TYR A 37 -10.80 5.79 -13.97
N PRO A 38 -10.40 7.02 -14.35
CA PRO A 38 -9.10 7.42 -14.90
C PRO A 38 -8.06 7.84 -13.85
N THR A 39 -8.36 7.77 -12.55
CA THR A 39 -7.42 8.19 -11.50
C THR A 39 -6.15 7.33 -11.46
N ILE A 40 -6.30 6.03 -11.67
CA ILE A 40 -5.21 5.05 -11.69
C ILE A 40 -5.35 4.19 -12.93
N GLU A 41 -4.28 4.14 -13.73
CA GLU A 41 -4.23 3.31 -14.93
C GLU A 41 -3.98 1.83 -14.60
N PRO A 42 -4.63 0.91 -15.33
CA PRO A 42 -4.36 -0.52 -15.20
C PRO A 42 -2.90 -0.85 -15.57
N TYR A 43 -2.37 -1.95 -15.02
CA TYR A 43 -1.03 -2.47 -15.28
C TYR A 43 0.14 -1.54 -14.89
N ASN A 44 -0.15 -0.44 -14.20
CA ASN A 44 0.86 0.41 -13.59
C ASN A 44 1.27 -0.14 -12.22
N TYR A 45 2.52 0.09 -11.84
CA TYR A 45 3.01 -0.17 -10.49
C TYR A 45 2.81 1.06 -9.61
N LEU A 46 2.23 0.85 -8.43
CA LEU A 46 2.08 1.87 -7.41
C LEU A 46 3.01 1.60 -6.23
N ILE A 47 3.58 2.68 -5.69
CA ILE A 47 4.35 2.67 -4.46
C ILE A 47 3.37 2.93 -3.31
N VAL A 48 3.07 1.90 -2.52
CA VAL A 48 2.15 2.02 -1.39
C VAL A 48 2.93 2.40 -0.13
N ASN A 49 2.60 3.55 0.47
CA ASN A 49 3.16 4.00 1.74
C ASN A 49 2.28 3.58 2.92
N ARG A 50 2.84 2.76 3.82
CA ARG A 50 2.12 2.28 5.02
C ARG A 50 2.22 3.20 6.23
N ILE A 51 3.18 4.13 6.24
CA ILE A 51 3.50 4.97 7.40
C ILE A 51 2.30 5.76 7.93
N PRO A 52 1.46 6.42 7.11
CA PRO A 52 0.34 7.23 7.60
C PRO A 52 -0.67 6.46 8.46
N TYR A 53 -0.83 5.15 8.22
CA TYR A 53 -1.82 4.29 8.88
C TYR A 53 -1.27 3.47 10.05
N ILE A 54 -0.01 3.68 10.46
CA ILE A 54 0.53 3.05 11.67
C ILE A 54 -0.12 3.64 12.92
N THR A 55 -0.37 4.95 12.91
CA THR A 55 -1.01 5.68 14.02
C THR A 55 -2.13 6.62 13.57
N GLY A 56 -2.21 6.95 12.28
CA GLY A 56 -3.26 7.79 11.73
C GLY A 56 -4.56 7.04 11.48
N LYS A 57 -5.64 7.82 11.31
CA LYS A 57 -6.95 7.32 10.87
C LYS A 57 -7.16 7.63 9.39
N PRO A 58 -7.97 6.83 8.69
CA PRO A 58 -8.37 7.15 7.32
C PRO A 58 -9.17 8.44 7.25
N SER A 59 -8.92 9.19 6.18
CA SER A 59 -9.54 10.48 5.89
C SER A 59 -10.27 10.43 4.54
N HIS A 60 -11.23 11.32 4.34
CA HIS A 60 -11.93 11.43 3.06
C HIS A 60 -10.95 11.67 1.91
N GLY A 61 -11.21 10.99 0.80
CA GLY A 61 -10.44 11.15 -0.43
C GLY A 61 -9.15 10.33 -0.47
N ASP A 62 -8.70 9.76 0.64
CA ASP A 62 -7.56 8.84 0.68
C ASP A 62 -7.77 7.70 -0.31
N ILE A 63 -6.71 7.33 -1.06
CA ILE A 63 -6.70 6.13 -1.89
C ILE A 63 -5.90 5.07 -1.16
N ILE A 64 -6.58 4.03 -0.70
CA ILE A 64 -5.99 3.00 0.16
C ILE A 64 -5.93 1.66 -0.53
N VAL A 65 -4.98 0.85 -0.08
CA VAL A 65 -4.93 -0.59 -0.36
C VAL A 65 -5.35 -1.34 0.89
N PHE A 66 -6.37 -2.18 0.80
CA PHE A 66 -6.86 -2.98 1.91
C PHE A 66 -7.15 -4.41 1.48
N LYS A 67 -7.06 -5.34 2.43
CA LYS A 67 -7.48 -6.72 2.22
C LYS A 67 -9.00 -6.76 2.25
N ALA A 68 -9.60 -7.15 1.14
CA ALA A 68 -11.03 -7.42 1.11
C ALA A 68 -11.26 -8.92 1.32
N HIS A 69 -12.40 -9.28 1.90
CA HIS A 69 -12.92 -10.66 1.91
C HIS A 69 -13.43 -11.08 0.52
N VAL A 70 -12.65 -10.77 -0.51
CA VAL A 70 -12.83 -11.22 -1.89
C VAL A 70 -11.67 -12.15 -2.17
N TYR A 71 -11.99 -13.42 -2.41
CA TYR A 71 -10.99 -14.45 -2.58
C TYR A 71 -10.60 -14.60 -4.05
N SER A 72 -9.35 -15.00 -4.30
CA SER A 72 -8.92 -15.56 -5.58
C SER A 72 -9.48 -16.95 -5.80
N ASP A 73 -9.33 -17.45 -7.02
CA ASP A 73 -9.65 -18.85 -7.35
C ASP A 73 -8.80 -19.84 -6.53
N THR A 74 -7.70 -19.36 -5.93
CA THR A 74 -6.82 -20.11 -5.02
C THR A 74 -7.20 -19.96 -3.54
N GLY A 75 -8.25 -19.21 -3.22
CA GLY A 75 -8.74 -19.00 -1.85
C GLY A 75 -7.97 -17.95 -1.03
N GLU A 76 -7.13 -17.13 -1.66
CA GLU A 76 -6.39 -16.06 -0.98
C GLU A 76 -7.15 -14.72 -1.04
N GLU A 77 -7.14 -13.96 0.05
CA GLU A 77 -7.71 -12.60 0.07
C GLU A 77 -6.98 -11.69 -0.93
N LYS A 78 -7.76 -10.93 -1.71
CA LYS A 78 -7.24 -9.95 -2.66
C LYS A 78 -7.03 -8.59 -1.98
N ASP A 79 -5.86 -8.01 -2.23
CA ASP A 79 -5.63 -6.58 -2.00
C ASP A 79 -6.46 -5.78 -3.02
N LEU A 80 -7.33 -4.88 -2.55
CA LEU A 80 -8.11 -3.95 -3.38
C LEU A 80 -7.65 -2.51 -3.18
N ILE A 81 -7.76 -1.72 -4.24
CA ILE A 81 -7.42 -0.28 -4.24
C ILE A 81 -8.70 0.52 -4.45
N LYS A 82 -9.06 1.36 -3.48
CA LYS A 82 -10.28 2.20 -3.52
C LYS A 82 -10.05 3.56 -2.88
N ARG A 83 -10.92 4.52 -3.22
CA ARG A 83 -11.00 5.84 -2.57
C ARG A 83 -11.95 5.79 -1.38
N ILE A 84 -11.55 6.38 -0.27
CA ILE A 84 -12.39 6.56 0.92
C ILE A 84 -13.38 7.68 0.64
N ILE A 85 -14.67 7.35 0.72
CA ILE A 85 -15.76 8.30 0.51
C ILE A 85 -16.38 8.76 1.83
N GLY A 86 -16.42 7.89 2.85
CA GLY A 86 -16.80 8.27 4.21
C GLY A 86 -15.96 7.57 5.26
N VAL A 87 -15.91 8.17 6.44
CA VAL A 87 -15.19 7.75 7.64
C VAL A 87 -16.16 7.54 8.80
N GLU A 88 -15.63 7.17 9.97
CA GLU A 88 -16.40 6.93 11.18
C GLU A 88 -17.30 8.14 11.54
N GLY A 89 -18.61 7.91 11.63
CA GLY A 89 -19.61 8.93 11.96
C GLY A 89 -20.38 9.49 10.77
N ASP A 90 -19.96 9.20 9.53
CA ASP A 90 -20.64 9.72 8.35
C ASP A 90 -21.95 8.99 8.04
N VAL A 91 -22.91 9.76 7.50
CA VAL A 91 -24.08 9.24 6.81
C VAL A 91 -23.89 9.52 5.32
N ILE A 92 -23.79 8.46 4.53
CA ILE A 92 -23.56 8.54 3.08
C ILE A 92 -24.89 8.29 2.36
N GLU A 93 -25.25 9.18 1.44
CA GLU A 93 -26.36 8.99 0.51
C GLU A 93 -25.81 8.92 -0.91
N ILE A 94 -26.38 8.06 -1.75
CA ILE A 94 -26.04 8.00 -3.18
C ILE A 94 -27.32 8.31 -3.96
N LYS A 95 -27.28 9.39 -4.75
CA LYS A 95 -28.38 9.82 -5.62
C LYS A 95 -27.86 10.04 -7.03
N ASP A 96 -28.50 9.40 -8.01
CA ASP A 96 -28.15 9.52 -9.43
C ASP A 96 -26.66 9.23 -9.73
N GLY A 97 -26.06 8.31 -8.97
CA GLY A 97 -24.65 7.93 -9.12
C GLY A 97 -23.64 8.92 -8.51
N VAL A 98 -24.13 9.95 -7.81
CA VAL A 98 -23.32 10.91 -7.07
C VAL A 98 -23.41 10.58 -5.59
N VAL A 99 -22.25 10.62 -4.93
CA VAL A 99 -22.13 10.51 -3.47
C VAL A 99 -21.97 11.91 -2.88
#